data_AF-A0A661X0Y6-F1
#
_entry.id   AF-A0A661X0Y6-F1
#
_cell.length_a   1.000
_cell.length_b   1.000
_cell.length_c   1.000
_cell.angle_alpha   90.00
_cell.angle_beta   90.00
_cell.angle_gamma   90.00
#
_symmetry.space_group_name_H-M   'P 1'
#
loop_
_entity.id
_entity.type
_entity.pdbx_description
1 polymer ?
#
loop_
_entity_poly.entity_id
_entity_poly.type
_entity_poly.pdbx_seq_one_letter_code
_entity_poly.pdbx_strand_id
1 'polypeptide(L)'
;TTGDSAGNYKISYKVLDADGNEAKTFPDQVRKKPGTSSVAINNLNVVTLVSGAYTLVVSVTDMDSKQTTEMSHKFFVYREADFADGGAAFQKVKVNQSQGSPGLDASRYDSMMEKELDLEFAYTGYIAQREERKTWKKLNLEGKREYIKEFWARRDPTPGTPANEFKSDYLGRVHLANTMYRGTFVDGWKTDRGRVLLVYGKPDEIERSPAGSDSKEYHVWHYYSIQGGIYFVFADKRNLGDLELVHSTARGELYDQDWKRWIRPDY
;
A
#
# COMPACT_ATOMS: atom_id res chain seq x y z
N THR A 1 -39.55 26.20 0.67
CA THR A 1 -38.78 25.29 1.54
C THR A 1 -39.19 23.89 1.19
N THR A 2 -38.53 23.28 0.22
CA THR A 2 -38.90 21.97 -0.34
C THR A 2 -37.84 20.96 0.07
N GLY A 3 -38.30 19.88 0.69
CA GLY A 3 -37.52 18.93 1.46
C GLY A 3 -36.42 18.23 0.67
N ASP A 4 -35.29 18.08 1.34
CA ASP A 4 -34.16 17.25 0.95
C ASP A 4 -34.60 15.78 1.01
N SER A 5 -35.13 15.26 -0.11
CA SER A 5 -35.46 13.84 -0.19
C SER A 5 -34.13 13.06 -0.23
N ALA A 6 -33.89 12.26 0.80
CA ALA A 6 -32.76 11.32 0.89
C ALA A 6 -32.87 10.19 -0.16
N GLY A 7 -32.81 10.54 -1.44
CA GLY A 7 -32.84 9.62 -2.56
C GLY A 7 -31.50 8.91 -2.76
N ASN A 8 -31.49 7.84 -3.55
CA ASN A 8 -30.27 7.14 -3.94
C ASN A 8 -29.97 7.36 -5.42
N TYR A 9 -28.70 7.24 -5.79
CA TYR A 9 -28.28 7.13 -7.18
C TYR A 9 -27.41 5.90 -7.37
N LYS A 10 -27.47 5.33 -8.57
CA LYS A 10 -26.70 4.16 -8.97
C LYS A 10 -25.62 4.59 -9.94
N ILE A 11 -24.41 4.08 -9.75
CA ILE A 11 -23.30 4.27 -10.67
C ILE A 11 -22.97 2.91 -11.28
N SER A 12 -22.98 2.83 -12.60
CA SER A 12 -22.63 1.65 -13.38
C SER A 12 -21.38 1.94 -14.20
N TYR A 13 -20.47 0.97 -14.28
CA TYR A 13 -19.24 1.07 -15.05
C TYR A 13 -19.16 -0.08 -16.04
N LYS A 14 -18.83 0.22 -17.30
CA LYS A 14 -18.48 -0.77 -18.31
C LYS A 14 -17.27 -0.31 -19.12
N VAL A 15 -16.51 -1.24 -19.63
CA VAL A 15 -15.40 -1.00 -20.54
C VAL A 15 -15.74 -1.61 -21.88
N LEU A 16 -15.64 -0.81 -22.94
CA LEU A 16 -15.80 -1.21 -24.33
C LEU A 16 -14.42 -1.40 -24.97
N ASP A 17 -14.27 -2.40 -25.83
CA ASP A 17 -13.09 -2.55 -26.69
C ASP A 17 -13.08 -1.54 -27.85
N ALA A 18 -12.07 -1.63 -28.71
CA ALA A 18 -11.89 -0.73 -29.86
C ALA A 18 -13.03 -0.81 -30.88
N ASP A 19 -13.72 -1.95 -30.96
CA ASP A 19 -14.86 -2.19 -31.85
C ASP A 19 -16.20 -1.78 -31.21
N GLY A 20 -16.17 -1.34 -29.93
CA GLY A 20 -17.35 -0.91 -29.18
C GLY A 20 -18.08 -2.05 -28.47
N ASN A 21 -17.54 -3.27 -28.46
CA ASN A 21 -18.14 -4.40 -27.74
C ASN A 21 -17.79 -4.34 -26.24
N GLU A 22 -18.65 -4.90 -25.40
CA GLU A 22 -18.39 -4.95 -23.96
C GLU A 22 -17.22 -5.90 -23.64
N ALA A 23 -16.11 -5.31 -23.22
CA ALA A 23 -14.93 -6.04 -22.78
C ALA A 23 -15.04 -6.48 -21.31
N LYS A 24 -15.67 -5.64 -20.47
CA LYS A 24 -15.86 -5.89 -19.04
C LYS A 24 -16.95 -5.01 -18.43
N THR A 25 -17.71 -5.57 -17.50
CA THR A 25 -18.64 -4.84 -16.60
C THR A 25 -18.23 -4.96 -15.15
N PHE A 26 -18.62 -3.98 -14.35
CA PHE A 26 -18.35 -3.95 -12.92
C PHE A 26 -19.66 -3.91 -12.13
N PRO A 27 -19.68 -4.42 -10.89
CA PRO A 27 -20.87 -4.33 -10.03
C PRO A 27 -21.34 -2.88 -9.86
N ASP A 28 -22.65 -2.70 -9.90
CA ASP A 28 -23.29 -1.41 -9.66
C ASP A 28 -23.01 -0.92 -8.24
N GLN A 29 -22.77 0.39 -8.09
CA GLN A 29 -22.65 1.03 -6.79
C GLN A 29 -23.86 1.90 -6.52
N VAL A 30 -24.53 1.69 -5.38
CA VAL A 30 -25.64 2.54 -4.94
C VAL A 30 -25.15 3.45 -3.83
N ARG A 31 -25.41 4.75 -3.96
CA ARG A 31 -25.01 5.78 -2.98
C ARG A 31 -26.19 6.68 -2.64
N LYS A 32 -26.19 7.20 -1.42
CA LYS A 32 -27.16 8.23 -1.00
C LYS A 32 -26.81 9.56 -1.67
N LYS A 33 -27.81 10.27 -2.17
CA LYS A 33 -27.68 11.64 -2.66
C LYS A 33 -27.38 12.56 -1.46
N PRO A 34 -26.22 13.21 -1.38
CA PRO A 34 -25.91 14.13 -0.28
C PRO A 34 -26.47 15.55 -0.51
N GLY A 35 -27.21 15.76 -1.61
CA GLY A 35 -27.72 17.05 -2.07
C GLY A 35 -27.69 17.13 -3.60
N THR A 36 -27.45 18.32 -4.16
CA THR A 36 -27.44 18.58 -5.62
C THR A 36 -26.16 18.13 -6.33
N SER A 37 -25.09 17.79 -5.60
CA SER A 37 -23.82 17.35 -6.18
C SER A 37 -23.14 16.30 -5.30
N SER A 38 -22.33 15.43 -5.91
CA SER A 38 -21.49 14.46 -5.21
C SER A 38 -20.24 14.16 -6.04
N VAL A 39 -19.13 13.84 -5.37
CA VAL A 39 -17.91 13.38 -6.01
C VAL A 39 -17.70 11.91 -5.64
N ALA A 40 -17.50 11.07 -6.65
CA ALA A 40 -17.24 9.64 -6.48
C ALA A 40 -15.91 9.29 -7.12
N ILE A 41 -14.98 8.80 -6.30
CA ILE A 41 -13.73 8.18 -6.76
C ILE A 41 -13.91 6.66 -6.66
N ASN A 42 -13.49 5.93 -7.69
CA ASN A 42 -13.58 4.48 -7.74
C ASN A 42 -12.38 3.89 -8.50
N ASN A 43 -11.97 2.68 -8.12
CA ASN A 43 -10.87 1.96 -8.77
C ASN A 43 -11.45 0.76 -9.54
N LEU A 44 -11.12 0.67 -10.84
CA LEU A 44 -11.66 -0.35 -11.74
C LEU A 44 -10.55 -1.30 -12.19
N ASN A 45 -10.72 -2.60 -11.94
CA ASN A 45 -9.74 -3.61 -12.36
C ASN A 45 -9.81 -3.83 -13.87
N VAL A 46 -8.73 -3.51 -14.58
CA VAL A 46 -8.58 -3.75 -16.03
C VAL A 46 -7.57 -4.85 -16.38
N VAL A 47 -7.09 -5.64 -15.40
CA VAL A 47 -6.01 -6.64 -15.58
C VAL A 47 -6.37 -7.76 -16.57
N THR A 48 -7.66 -8.08 -16.68
CA THR A 48 -8.18 -9.08 -17.62
C THR A 48 -8.22 -8.58 -19.06
N LEU A 49 -8.02 -7.28 -19.28
CA LEU A 49 -7.96 -6.69 -20.61
C LEU A 49 -6.61 -6.97 -21.25
N VAL A 50 -6.62 -7.30 -22.53
CA VAL A 50 -5.43 -7.42 -23.37
C VAL A 50 -4.94 -6.05 -23.80
N SER A 51 -3.70 -5.93 -24.25
CA SER A 51 -3.16 -4.68 -24.80
C SER A 51 -4.04 -4.17 -25.94
N GLY A 52 -4.41 -2.90 -25.88
CA GLY A 52 -5.35 -2.32 -26.83
C GLY A 52 -5.99 -1.02 -26.36
N ALA A 53 -6.74 -0.40 -27.27
CA ALA A 53 -7.56 0.77 -26.98
C ALA A 53 -8.90 0.35 -26.38
N TYR A 54 -9.33 1.06 -25.33
CA TYR A 54 -10.60 0.83 -24.67
C TYR A 54 -11.32 2.15 -24.37
N THR A 55 -12.62 2.04 -24.13
CA THR A 55 -13.44 3.16 -23.65
C THR A 55 -14.10 2.78 -22.34
N LEU A 56 -13.80 3.51 -21.26
CA LEU A 56 -14.55 3.43 -20.01
C LEU A 56 -15.83 4.24 -20.17
N VAL A 57 -16.98 3.64 -19.90
CA VAL A 57 -18.29 4.30 -19.85
C VAL A 57 -18.78 4.25 -18.41
N VAL A 58 -19.14 5.43 -17.90
CA VAL A 58 -19.71 5.62 -16.56
C VAL A 58 -21.13 6.12 -16.73
N SER A 59 -22.09 5.37 -16.21
CA SER A 59 -23.51 5.74 -16.21
C SER A 59 -23.96 6.04 -14.78
N VAL A 60 -24.54 7.22 -14.56
CA VAL A 60 -25.13 7.62 -13.28
C VAL A 60 -26.64 7.68 -13.45
N THR A 61 -27.36 6.86 -12.71
CA THR A 61 -28.83 6.78 -12.74
C THR A 61 -29.41 7.28 -11.41
N ASP A 62 -30.27 8.29 -11.48
CA ASP A 62 -31.12 8.68 -10.36
C ASP A 62 -32.18 7.59 -10.13
N MET A 63 -32.23 7.03 -8.92
CA MET A 63 -33.14 5.91 -8.64
C MET A 63 -34.61 6.31 -8.55
N ASP A 64 -34.90 7.59 -8.29
CA ASP A 64 -36.27 8.10 -8.11
C ASP A 64 -36.83 8.57 -9.45
N SER A 65 -36.11 9.43 -10.17
CA SER A 65 -36.54 9.97 -11.47
C SER A 65 -36.27 9.02 -12.64
N LYS A 66 -35.44 7.99 -12.43
CA LYS A 66 -34.91 7.08 -13.47
C LYS A 66 -34.09 7.76 -14.56
N GLN A 67 -33.77 9.04 -14.42
CA GLN A 67 -32.89 9.73 -15.36
C GLN A 67 -31.47 9.19 -15.26
N THR A 68 -30.82 9.02 -16.41
CA THR A 68 -29.44 8.54 -16.50
C THR A 68 -28.60 9.54 -17.27
N THR A 69 -27.38 9.79 -16.82
CA THR A 69 -26.36 10.56 -17.53
C THR A 69 -25.12 9.70 -17.70
N GLU A 70 -24.48 9.80 -18.86
CA GLU A 70 -23.30 9.01 -19.18
C GLU A 70 -22.09 9.90 -19.49
N MET A 71 -20.90 9.41 -19.12
CA MET A 71 -19.62 9.99 -19.50
C MET A 71 -18.71 8.86 -19.97
N SER A 72 -17.90 9.14 -21.01
CA SER A 72 -16.95 8.17 -21.52
C SER A 72 -15.52 8.73 -21.58
N HIS A 73 -14.53 7.89 -21.32
CA HIS A 73 -13.12 8.24 -21.46
C HIS A 73 -12.35 7.12 -22.15
N LYS A 74 -11.54 7.48 -23.17
CA LYS A 74 -10.68 6.53 -23.87
C LYS A 74 -9.37 6.33 -23.12
N PHE A 75 -8.91 5.10 -23.03
CA PHE A 75 -7.62 4.76 -22.43
C PHE A 75 -6.97 3.60 -23.19
N PHE A 76 -5.67 3.44 -23.01
CA PHE A 76 -4.90 2.34 -23.60
C PHE A 76 -4.39 1.43 -22.49
N VAL A 77 -4.53 0.12 -22.69
CA VAL A 77 -3.88 -0.90 -21.88
C VAL A 77 -2.63 -1.34 -22.62
N TYR A 78 -1.50 -1.38 -21.91
CA TYR A 78 -0.25 -1.91 -22.42
C TYR A 78 0.25 -2.99 -21.47
N ARG A 79 0.40 -4.21 -22.00
CA ARG A 79 1.00 -5.37 -21.31
C ARG A 79 2.13 -5.88 -22.17
N GLU A 80 3.34 -5.81 -21.64
CA GLU A 80 4.56 -6.23 -22.32
C GLU A 80 4.47 -7.67 -22.85
N ALA A 81 3.81 -8.56 -22.10
CA ALA A 81 3.58 -9.96 -22.47
C ALA A 81 2.76 -10.16 -23.77
N ASP A 82 1.93 -9.19 -24.17
CA ASP A 82 1.17 -9.29 -25.43
C ASP A 82 2.05 -9.03 -26.67
N PHE A 83 3.26 -8.49 -26.48
CA PHE A 83 4.19 -8.12 -27.54
C PHE A 83 5.50 -8.92 -27.51
N ALA A 84 5.63 -9.90 -26.60
CA ALA A 84 6.79 -10.78 -26.53
C ALA A 84 6.71 -11.88 -27.61
N ASP A 85 7.78 -12.04 -28.41
CA ASP A 85 7.90 -13.11 -29.41
C ASP A 85 7.83 -14.49 -28.72
N GLY A 86 6.87 -15.33 -29.15
CA GLY A 86 6.80 -16.74 -28.71
C GLY A 86 5.54 -17.19 -27.98
N GLY A 87 4.49 -16.37 -27.87
CA GLY A 87 3.13 -16.89 -27.69
C GLY A 87 2.52 -16.73 -26.29
N ALA A 88 1.83 -15.61 -26.10
CA ALA A 88 0.53 -15.56 -25.45
C ALA A 88 -0.29 -14.42 -26.05
N ALA A 89 -0.29 -14.29 -27.38
CA ALA A 89 -1.09 -13.30 -28.08
C ALA A 89 -2.58 -13.55 -27.79
N PHE A 90 -3.23 -12.60 -27.10
CA PHE A 90 -4.68 -12.46 -26.97
C PHE A 90 -5.46 -13.42 -26.05
N GLN A 91 -4.84 -14.23 -25.19
CA GLN A 91 -5.62 -15.03 -24.24
C GLN A 91 -6.03 -14.23 -22.98
N LYS A 92 -7.35 -14.06 -22.77
CA LYS A 92 -7.92 -13.54 -21.51
C LYS A 92 -7.49 -14.46 -20.36
N VAL A 93 -6.74 -13.93 -19.39
CA VAL A 93 -6.34 -14.67 -18.19
C VAL A 93 -7.61 -15.09 -17.44
N LYS A 94 -7.88 -16.39 -17.34
CA LYS A 94 -8.91 -16.93 -16.46
C LYS A 94 -8.39 -16.87 -15.03
N VAL A 95 -9.04 -16.07 -14.18
CA VAL A 95 -8.76 -16.04 -12.74
C VAL A 95 -9.35 -17.30 -12.11
N ASN A 96 -8.50 -18.20 -11.62
CA ASN A 96 -8.94 -19.29 -10.74
C ASN A 96 -9.24 -18.72 -9.35
N GLN A 97 -10.50 -18.80 -8.92
CA GLN A 97 -11.03 -18.23 -7.67
C GLN A 97 -10.66 -19.01 -6.39
N SER A 98 -9.50 -19.66 -6.33
CA SER A 98 -9.12 -20.43 -5.14
C SER A 98 -7.83 -19.91 -4.54
N GLN A 99 -7.96 -19.36 -3.32
CA GLN A 99 -6.93 -18.77 -2.46
C GLN A 99 -6.58 -17.31 -2.80
N GLY A 100 -6.45 -16.48 -1.76
CA GLY A 100 -6.48 -15.03 -1.81
C GLY A 100 -5.73 -14.39 -2.99
N SER A 101 -6.29 -13.30 -3.50
CA SER A 101 -5.65 -12.51 -4.54
C SER A 101 -4.38 -11.86 -3.98
N PRO A 102 -3.22 -11.87 -4.68
CA PRO A 102 -2.05 -11.09 -4.27
C PRO A 102 -2.24 -9.55 -4.34
N GLY A 103 -3.50 -9.10 -4.46
CA GLY A 103 -3.92 -7.77 -4.86
C GLY A 103 -3.90 -7.56 -6.37
N LEU A 104 -4.58 -6.51 -6.83
CA LEU A 104 -4.60 -6.01 -8.22
C LEU A 104 -3.23 -5.98 -8.93
N ASP A 105 -2.14 -5.84 -8.17
CA ASP A 105 -0.76 -5.73 -8.67
C ASP A 105 0.00 -7.06 -8.75
N ALA A 106 -0.65 -8.21 -8.55
CA ALA A 106 -0.01 -9.52 -8.62
C ALA A 106 0.78 -9.73 -9.94
N SER A 107 0.22 -9.25 -11.04
CA SER A 107 0.81 -9.36 -12.38
C SER A 107 2.05 -8.48 -12.56
N ARG A 108 2.28 -7.50 -11.69
CA ARG A 108 3.52 -6.70 -11.71
C ARG A 108 4.74 -7.58 -11.43
N TYR A 109 4.59 -8.62 -10.61
CA TYR A 109 5.70 -9.52 -10.29
C TYR A 109 6.19 -10.30 -11.52
N ASP A 110 5.31 -10.55 -12.50
CA ASP A 110 5.66 -11.29 -13.72
C ASP A 110 6.72 -10.58 -14.56
N SER A 111 6.72 -9.25 -14.54
CA SER A 111 7.67 -8.42 -15.29
C SER A 111 8.83 -7.91 -14.44
N MET A 112 8.81 -8.11 -13.11
CA MET A 112 9.90 -7.64 -12.25
C MET A 112 11.18 -8.45 -12.47
N MET A 113 12.30 -7.72 -12.45
CA MET A 113 13.64 -8.31 -12.46
C MET A 113 13.97 -8.90 -11.09
N GLU A 114 14.90 -9.85 -11.06
CA GLU A 114 15.35 -10.49 -9.81
C GLU A 114 15.78 -9.48 -8.74
N LYS A 115 16.51 -8.43 -9.15
CA LYS A 115 16.95 -7.37 -8.23
C LYS A 115 15.79 -6.58 -7.61
N GLU A 116 14.71 -6.37 -8.36
CA GLU A 116 13.53 -5.65 -7.87
C GLU A 116 12.72 -6.52 -6.92
N LEU A 117 12.59 -7.81 -7.23
CA LEU A 117 11.98 -8.81 -6.35
C LEU A 117 12.76 -8.94 -5.05
N ASP A 118 14.09 -9.02 -5.13
CA ASP A 118 14.96 -9.10 -3.96
C ASP A 118 14.87 -7.85 -3.09
N LEU A 119 14.77 -6.67 -3.72
CA LEU A 119 14.58 -5.41 -2.99
C LEU A 119 13.22 -5.37 -2.29
N GLU A 120 12.13 -5.72 -2.98
CA GLU A 120 10.80 -5.71 -2.38
C GLU A 120 10.68 -6.75 -1.26
N PHE A 121 11.21 -7.95 -1.47
CA PHE A 121 11.25 -8.97 -0.42
C PHE A 121 12.13 -8.54 0.75
N ALA A 122 13.24 -7.83 0.51
CA ALA A 122 14.06 -7.28 1.59
C ALA A 122 13.28 -6.31 2.49
N TYR A 123 12.38 -5.48 1.92
CA TYR A 123 11.51 -4.61 2.71
C TYR A 123 10.60 -5.38 3.68
N THR A 124 10.27 -6.63 3.36
CA THR A 124 9.45 -7.50 4.23
C THR A 124 10.24 -8.05 5.43
N GLY A 125 11.53 -7.70 5.58
CA GLY A 125 12.43 -8.29 6.58
C GLY A 125 11.92 -8.29 8.03
N TYR A 126 11.04 -7.35 8.40
CA TYR A 126 10.44 -7.24 9.73
C TYR A 126 9.17 -8.07 9.93
N ILE A 127 8.54 -8.54 8.85
CA ILE A 127 7.31 -9.37 8.87
C ILE A 127 7.54 -10.77 8.29
N ALA A 128 8.65 -10.99 7.60
CA ALA A 128 9.06 -12.28 7.07
C ALA A 128 9.74 -13.14 8.15
N GLN A 129 9.30 -14.38 8.26
CA GLN A 129 9.84 -15.39 9.15
C GLN A 129 11.22 -15.88 8.69
N ARG A 130 11.96 -16.52 9.60
CA ARG A 130 13.28 -17.06 9.30
C ARG A 130 13.27 -18.08 8.17
N GLU A 131 12.28 -18.98 8.15
CA GLU A 131 12.16 -19.99 7.09
C GLU A 131 11.76 -19.36 5.76
N GLU A 132 10.85 -18.37 5.75
CA GLU A 132 10.49 -17.63 4.53
C GLU A 132 11.73 -16.99 3.87
N ARG A 133 12.62 -16.37 4.68
CA ARG A 133 13.89 -15.80 4.19
C ARG A 133 14.88 -16.85 3.68
N LYS A 134 14.90 -18.04 4.27
CA LYS A 134 15.76 -19.15 3.80
C LYS A 134 15.24 -19.71 2.48
N THR A 135 13.92 -19.87 2.36
CA THR A 135 13.27 -20.32 1.13
C THR A 135 13.57 -19.32 0.01
N TRP A 136 13.35 -18.03 0.22
CA TRP A 136 13.60 -16.98 -0.77
C TRP A 136 14.99 -17.06 -1.42
N LYS A 137 16.04 -17.26 -0.60
CA LYS A 137 17.43 -17.35 -1.07
C LYS A 137 17.72 -18.53 -1.99
N LYS A 138 16.88 -19.58 -1.97
CA LYS A 138 17.04 -20.79 -2.78
C LYS A 138 16.23 -20.74 -4.08
N LEU A 139 15.32 -19.78 -4.23
CA LEU A 139 14.44 -19.68 -5.38
C LEU A 139 15.17 -19.04 -6.57
N ASN A 140 14.89 -19.56 -7.76
CA ASN A 140 15.22 -18.88 -9.02
C ASN A 140 14.23 -17.71 -9.27
N LEU A 141 14.44 -16.96 -10.35
CA LEU A 141 13.59 -15.82 -10.71
C LEU A 141 12.10 -16.17 -10.72
N GLU A 142 11.71 -17.25 -11.41
CA GLU A 142 10.30 -17.65 -11.51
C GLU A 142 9.73 -18.06 -10.14
N GLY A 143 10.51 -18.80 -9.35
CA GLY A 143 10.14 -19.15 -7.98
C GLY A 143 9.96 -17.91 -7.10
N LYS A 144 10.80 -16.88 -7.23
CA LYS A 144 10.67 -15.62 -6.48
C LYS A 144 9.38 -14.87 -6.83
N ARG A 145 8.97 -14.87 -8.10
CA ARG A 145 7.71 -14.24 -8.56
C ARG A 145 6.49 -14.90 -7.95
N GLU A 146 6.42 -16.22 -8.03
CA GLU A 146 5.30 -16.97 -7.43
C GLU A 146 5.31 -16.84 -5.90
N TYR A 147 6.49 -16.92 -5.30
CA TYR A 147 6.62 -16.83 -3.85
C TYR A 147 6.17 -15.46 -3.31
N ILE A 148 6.56 -14.34 -3.94
CA ILE A 148 6.18 -13.02 -3.43
C ILE A 148 4.68 -12.75 -3.59
N LYS A 149 4.05 -13.25 -4.66
CA LYS A 149 2.59 -13.23 -4.83
C LYS A 149 1.92 -13.95 -3.67
N GLU A 150 2.35 -15.18 -3.39
CA GLU A 150 1.78 -16.00 -2.34
C GLU A 150 2.08 -15.45 -0.93
N PHE A 151 3.27 -14.87 -0.73
CA PHE A 151 3.67 -14.21 0.51
C PHE A 151 2.68 -13.10 0.91
N TRP A 152 2.31 -12.26 -0.05
CA TRP A 152 1.33 -11.20 0.17
C TRP A 152 -0.09 -11.76 0.29
N ALA A 153 -0.51 -12.66 -0.60
CA ALA A 153 -1.84 -13.28 -0.56
C ALA A 153 -2.17 -13.91 0.81
N ARG A 154 -1.20 -14.59 1.44
CA ARG A 154 -1.36 -15.16 2.80
C ARG A 154 -1.56 -14.13 3.91
N ARG A 155 -1.16 -12.88 3.67
CA ARG A 155 -1.24 -11.76 4.61
C ARG A 155 -2.37 -10.78 4.27
N ASP A 156 -3.26 -11.18 3.36
CA ASP A 156 -4.46 -10.41 3.03
C ASP A 156 -5.51 -10.55 4.15
N PRO A 157 -5.83 -9.49 4.89
CA PRO A 157 -6.87 -9.54 5.92
C PRO A 157 -8.28 -9.65 5.33
N THR A 158 -8.45 -9.27 4.07
CA THR A 158 -9.74 -9.22 3.39
C THR A 158 -9.67 -9.85 1.99
N PRO A 159 -9.45 -11.18 1.87
CA PRO A 159 -9.23 -11.85 0.57
C PRO A 159 -10.36 -11.72 -0.47
N GLY A 160 -11.52 -11.22 -0.06
CA GLY A 160 -12.66 -10.91 -0.94
C GLY A 160 -12.60 -9.53 -1.59
N THR A 161 -11.66 -8.66 -1.19
CA THR A 161 -11.42 -7.37 -1.84
C THR A 161 -10.40 -7.54 -2.97
N PRO A 162 -10.46 -6.69 -4.01
CA PRO A 162 -9.49 -6.76 -5.11
C PRO A 162 -8.06 -6.39 -4.74
N ALA A 163 -7.85 -5.70 -3.61
CA ALA A 163 -6.57 -5.18 -3.16
C ALA A 163 -6.21 -5.83 -1.83
N ASN A 164 -4.93 -6.14 -1.63
CA ASN A 164 -4.44 -6.52 -0.31
C ASN A 164 -4.12 -5.25 0.49
N GLU A 165 -4.99 -4.90 1.43
CA GLU A 165 -4.91 -3.67 2.22
C GLU A 165 -3.66 -3.67 3.10
N PHE A 166 -3.28 -4.82 3.67
CA PHE A 166 -2.08 -4.96 4.48
C PHE A 166 -0.81 -4.69 3.66
N LYS A 167 -0.71 -5.26 2.46
CA LYS A 167 0.38 -5.00 1.52
C LYS A 167 0.47 -3.51 1.17
N SER A 168 -0.67 -2.90 0.83
CA SER A 168 -0.72 -1.48 0.45
C SER A 168 -0.25 -0.57 1.58
N ASP A 169 -0.75 -0.79 2.80
CA ASP A 169 -0.31 -0.06 3.98
C ASP A 169 1.19 -0.29 4.27
N TYR A 170 1.65 -1.54 4.26
CA TYR A 170 3.04 -1.87 4.56
C TYR A 170 4.02 -1.25 3.57
N LEU A 171 3.78 -1.40 2.26
CA LEU A 171 4.63 -0.79 1.23
C LEU A 171 4.53 0.75 1.24
N GLY A 172 3.35 1.30 1.58
CA GLY A 172 3.19 2.73 1.84
C GLY A 172 4.08 3.23 2.98
N ARG A 173 4.20 2.44 4.07
CA ARG A 173 5.11 2.73 5.17
C ARG A 173 6.58 2.59 4.79
N VAL A 174 6.94 1.65 3.92
CA VAL A 174 8.31 1.54 3.36
C VAL A 174 8.67 2.81 2.60
N HIS A 175 7.77 3.26 1.71
CA HIS A 175 7.98 4.48 0.94
C HIS A 175 8.13 5.69 1.88
N LEU A 176 7.23 5.83 2.86
CA LEU A 176 7.30 6.91 3.85
C LEU A 176 8.61 6.89 4.63
N ALA A 177 9.07 5.71 5.09
CA ALA A 177 10.33 5.57 5.79
C ALA A 177 11.50 6.04 4.92
N ASN A 178 11.56 5.60 3.66
CA ASN A 178 12.62 5.98 2.72
C ASN A 178 12.63 7.45 2.34
N THR A 179 11.47 8.10 2.35
CA THR A 179 11.35 9.53 2.08
C THR A 179 11.71 10.38 3.30
N MET A 180 11.25 9.99 4.50
CA MET A 180 11.34 10.84 5.69
C MET A 180 12.53 10.55 6.60
N TYR A 181 13.00 9.31 6.62
CA TYR A 181 13.95 8.82 7.64
C TYR A 181 15.22 8.23 7.04
N ARG A 182 15.54 8.58 5.79
CA ARG A 182 16.79 8.21 5.14
C ARG A 182 17.96 8.87 5.87
N GLY A 183 18.91 8.07 6.34
CA GLY A 183 20.17 8.55 6.88
C GLY A 183 21.21 8.74 5.78
N THR A 184 22.35 9.31 6.14
CA THR A 184 23.46 9.58 5.21
C THR A 184 23.94 8.33 4.47
N PHE A 185 23.98 7.18 5.16
CA PHE A 185 24.49 5.91 4.61
C PHE A 185 23.49 4.75 4.72
N VAL A 186 22.26 5.02 5.15
CA VAL A 186 21.28 3.98 5.49
C VAL A 186 19.93 4.34 4.88
N ASP A 187 19.34 3.42 4.13
CA ASP A 187 17.97 3.57 3.61
C ASP A 187 16.98 3.77 4.75
N GLY A 188 15.96 4.60 4.55
CA GLY A 188 15.05 4.97 5.62
C GLY A 188 14.31 3.79 6.25
N TRP A 189 13.96 2.76 5.49
CA TRP A 189 13.33 1.53 6.01
C TRP A 189 14.25 0.71 6.95
N LYS A 190 15.56 0.96 6.92
CA LYS A 190 16.57 0.31 7.79
C LYS A 190 16.93 1.12 9.03
N THR A 191 16.49 2.38 9.13
CA THR A 191 16.73 3.18 10.33
C THR A 191 15.78 2.77 11.45
N ASP A 192 16.09 3.12 12.70
CA ASP A 192 15.23 2.77 13.83
C ASP A 192 13.82 3.36 13.70
N ARG A 193 13.70 4.61 13.25
CA ARG A 193 12.40 5.24 12.95
C ARG A 193 11.66 4.50 11.84
N GLY A 194 12.35 4.09 10.78
CA GLY A 194 11.76 3.31 9.70
C GLY A 194 11.31 1.91 10.15
N ARG A 195 12.12 1.22 10.96
CA ARG A 195 11.77 -0.06 11.56
C ARG A 195 10.53 0.06 12.44
N VAL A 196 10.49 1.04 13.36
CA VAL A 196 9.34 1.25 14.25
C VAL A 196 8.08 1.56 13.42
N LEU A 197 8.20 2.38 12.37
CA LEU A 197 7.09 2.62 11.44
C LEU A 197 6.59 1.31 10.79
N LEU A 198 7.49 0.44 10.32
CA LEU A 198 7.12 -0.82 9.66
C LEU A 198 6.54 -1.87 10.61
N VAL A 199 6.99 -1.91 11.86
CA VAL A 199 6.52 -2.87 12.86
C VAL A 199 5.22 -2.41 13.52
N TYR A 200 5.13 -1.15 13.93
CA TYR A 200 4.03 -0.63 14.76
C TYR A 200 3.04 0.25 13.99
N GLY A 201 3.36 0.65 12.77
CA GLY A 201 2.53 1.58 12.00
C GLY A 201 2.88 3.04 12.26
N LYS A 202 2.06 3.95 11.76
CA LYS A 202 2.21 5.38 12.03
C LYS A 202 1.92 5.65 13.51
N PRO A 203 2.74 6.47 14.20
CA PRO A 203 2.42 6.88 15.57
C PRO A 203 1.15 7.75 15.58
N ASP A 204 0.43 7.69 16.69
CA ASP A 204 -0.73 8.55 16.94
C ASP A 204 -0.29 10.01 17.14
N GLU A 205 0.86 10.20 17.80
CA GLU A 205 1.44 11.51 18.07
C GLU A 205 2.97 11.48 18.00
N ILE A 206 3.55 12.59 17.52
CA ILE A 206 5.00 12.80 17.49
C ILE A 206 5.30 14.12 18.18
N GLU A 207 5.88 14.04 19.38
CA GLU A 207 6.50 15.18 20.05
C GLU A 207 7.89 15.40 19.46
N ARG A 208 8.17 16.61 18.97
CA ARG A 208 9.47 16.96 18.38
C ARG A 208 10.17 18.01 19.22
N SER A 209 11.35 17.67 19.72
CA SER A 209 12.21 18.59 20.43
C SER A 209 13.43 18.91 19.58
N PRO A 210 13.56 20.14 19.06
CA PRO A 210 14.72 20.54 18.27
C PRO A 210 15.98 20.59 19.13
N ALA A 211 17.14 20.56 18.48
CA ALA A 211 18.39 20.82 19.17
C ALA A 211 18.41 22.25 19.76
N GLY A 212 18.90 22.38 20.99
CA GLY A 212 19.06 23.63 21.72
C GLY A 212 20.40 23.66 22.47
N SER A 213 20.62 24.69 23.29
CA SER A 213 21.87 24.83 24.07
C SER A 213 22.09 23.65 25.03
N ASP A 214 21.01 23.14 25.61
CA ASP A 214 21.07 22.18 26.72
C ASP A 214 20.63 20.76 26.30
N SER A 215 20.23 20.59 25.03
CA SER A 215 19.80 19.29 24.53
C SER A 215 19.99 19.09 23.02
N LYS A 216 20.38 17.87 22.62
CA LYS A 216 20.31 17.40 21.24
C LYS A 216 18.86 17.24 20.76
N GLU A 217 18.67 17.16 19.45
CA GLU A 217 17.37 16.84 18.86
C GLU A 217 16.89 15.45 19.29
N TYR A 218 15.62 15.36 19.68
CA TYR A 218 14.96 14.09 19.98
C TYR A 218 13.46 14.14 19.71
N HIS A 219 12.89 12.99 19.34
CA HIS A 219 11.47 12.81 19.10
C HIS A 219 10.88 11.74 20.01
N VAL A 220 9.66 11.96 20.48
CA VAL A 220 8.87 10.94 21.20
C VAL A 220 7.67 10.56 20.34
N TRP A 221 7.54 9.27 20.05
CA TRP A 221 6.43 8.73 19.25
C TRP A 221 5.50 7.97 20.17
N HIS A 222 4.23 8.36 20.20
CA HIS A 222 3.21 7.75 21.05
C HIS A 222 2.29 6.84 20.25
N TYR A 223 1.95 5.69 20.84
CA TYR A 223 0.96 4.75 20.34
C TYR A 223 -0.01 4.41 21.46
N TYR A 224 -1.21 4.99 21.42
CA TYR A 224 -2.18 4.91 22.51
C TYR A 224 -2.96 3.60 22.52
N SER A 225 -3.12 2.96 21.35
CA SER A 225 -3.89 1.72 21.18
C SER A 225 -3.07 0.44 21.37
N ILE A 226 -1.73 0.52 21.41
CA ILE A 226 -0.85 -0.64 21.45
C ILE A 226 -0.39 -0.91 22.88
N GLN A 227 -0.56 -2.14 23.36
CA GLN A 227 -0.12 -2.60 24.70
C GLN A 227 -0.60 -1.73 25.87
N GLY A 228 -1.76 -1.06 25.73
CA GLY A 228 -2.29 -0.15 26.75
C GLY A 228 -1.65 1.24 26.78
N GLY A 229 -0.88 1.59 25.74
CA GLY A 229 -0.15 2.85 25.62
C GLY A 229 1.35 2.62 25.71
N ILE A 230 2.06 2.81 24.60
CA ILE A 230 3.53 2.72 24.53
C ILE A 230 4.10 3.96 23.85
N TYR A 231 5.37 4.22 24.09
CA TYR A 231 6.10 5.26 23.39
C TYR A 231 7.53 4.83 23.05
N PHE A 232 8.10 5.51 22.06
CA PHE A 232 9.47 5.34 21.60
C PHE A 232 10.16 6.69 21.61
N VAL A 233 11.40 6.74 22.07
CA VAL A 233 12.21 7.94 22.11
C VAL A 233 13.39 7.77 21.17
N PHE A 234 13.54 8.71 20.24
CA PHE A 234 14.63 8.73 19.28
C PHE A 234 15.48 9.97 19.47
N ALA A 235 16.81 9.85 19.44
CA ALA A 235 17.73 10.98 19.61
C ALA A 235 18.89 10.90 18.62
N ASP A 236 19.46 12.05 18.24
CA ASP A 236 20.67 12.10 17.42
C ASP A 236 21.91 11.78 18.28
N LYS A 237 22.11 10.49 18.52
CA LYS A 237 23.19 10.01 19.38
C LYS A 237 24.57 10.35 18.82
N ARG A 238 24.73 10.26 17.49
CA ARG A 238 26.03 10.39 16.79
C ARG A 238 26.29 11.75 16.14
N ASN A 239 25.34 12.69 16.21
CA ASN A 239 25.39 13.98 15.52
C ASN A 239 25.49 13.83 13.99
N LEU A 240 24.78 12.84 13.45
CA LEU A 240 24.78 12.52 12.02
C LEU A 240 23.44 12.84 11.34
N GLY A 241 22.48 13.40 12.09
CA GLY A 241 21.14 13.75 11.60
C GLY A 241 20.15 12.58 11.55
N ASP A 242 20.59 11.36 11.87
CA ASP A 242 19.71 10.19 12.00
C ASP A 242 19.36 9.91 13.47
N LEU A 243 18.09 10.11 13.83
CA LEU A 243 17.61 9.80 15.18
C LEU A 243 17.52 8.28 15.40
N GLU A 244 18.27 7.78 16.38
CA GLU A 244 18.33 6.38 16.81
C GLU A 244 17.43 6.13 18.00
N LEU A 245 16.89 4.92 18.12
CA LEU A 245 16.07 4.53 19.28
C LEU A 245 16.94 4.48 20.53
N VAL A 246 16.59 5.30 21.52
CA VAL A 246 17.30 5.35 22.81
C VAL A 246 16.46 4.83 23.97
N HIS A 247 15.14 4.75 23.82
CA HIS A 247 14.23 4.19 24.82
C HIS A 247 12.89 3.82 24.22
N SER A 248 12.23 2.78 24.76
CA SER A 248 10.86 2.41 24.46
C SER A 248 10.21 1.75 25.67
N THR A 249 8.89 1.90 25.82
CA THR A 249 8.08 1.13 26.79
C THR A 249 7.42 -0.10 26.18
N ALA A 250 7.59 -0.34 24.88
CA ALA A 250 7.05 -1.51 24.21
C ALA A 250 7.77 -2.80 24.65
N ARG A 251 7.01 -3.86 24.89
CA ARG A 251 7.57 -5.17 25.27
C ARG A 251 8.50 -5.69 24.17
N GLY A 252 9.72 -6.05 24.55
CA GLY A 252 10.72 -6.62 23.64
C GLY A 252 11.57 -5.57 22.89
N GLU A 253 11.36 -4.28 23.16
CA GLU A 253 12.15 -3.19 22.61
C GLU A 253 13.21 -2.70 23.60
N LEU A 254 14.11 -1.82 23.14
CA LEU A 254 15.14 -1.21 23.97
C LEU A 254 14.51 -0.42 25.13
N TYR A 255 14.77 -0.84 26.37
CA TYR A 255 14.31 -0.14 27.58
C TYR A 255 15.50 0.43 28.35
N ASP A 256 15.55 1.75 28.46
CA ASP A 256 16.66 2.48 29.10
C ASP A 256 16.13 3.66 29.92
N GLN A 257 16.04 3.53 31.25
CA GLN A 257 15.47 4.58 32.10
C GLN A 257 16.31 5.87 32.11
N ASP A 258 17.60 5.76 31.81
CA ASP A 258 18.56 6.87 31.83
C ASP A 258 18.80 7.44 30.43
N TRP A 259 17.89 7.21 29.48
CA TRP A 259 18.05 7.61 28.08
C TRP A 259 18.32 9.10 27.89
N LYS A 260 17.94 9.94 28.87
CA LYS A 260 18.19 11.39 28.85
C LYS A 260 19.67 11.74 28.72
N ARG A 261 20.59 10.85 29.08
CA ARG A 261 22.03 11.03 28.82
C ARG A 261 22.38 11.15 27.33
N TRP A 262 21.54 10.60 26.45
CA TRP A 262 21.75 10.68 25.00
C TRP A 262 21.37 12.04 24.41
N ILE A 263 20.55 12.81 25.12
CA ILE A 263 20.11 14.14 24.68
C ILE A 263 20.81 15.26 25.43
N ARG A 264 21.42 15.02 26.59
CA ARG A 264 22.12 16.07 27.35
C ARG A 264 23.61 16.09 27.03
N PRO A 265 24.19 17.24 26.65
CA PRO A 265 25.62 17.36 26.38
C PRO A 265 26.52 17.08 27.60
N ASP A 266 26.01 17.35 28.80
CA ASP A 266 26.81 17.40 30.05
C ASP A 266 26.69 16.15 30.94
N TYR A 267 26.34 14.99 30.36
CA TYR A 267 26.24 13.73 31.08
C TYR A 267 27.55 12.94 31.09
#